data_AF-A0A7I9VIF2-F1
#
_entry.id   AF-A0A7I9VIF2-F1
#
_cell.length_a   1.000
_cell.length_b   1.000
_cell.length_c   1.000
_cell.angle_alpha   90.00
_cell.angle_beta   90.00
_cell.angle_gamma   90.00
#
_symmetry.space_group_name_H-M   'P 1'
#
loop_
_entity.id
_entity.type
_entity.pdbx_description
1 polymer ?
#
loop_
_entity_poly.entity_id
_entity_poly.type
_entity_poly.pdbx_seq_one_letter_code
_entity_poly.pdbx_strand_id
1 'polypeptide(L)' 'MKKSNGRAAKVRSFSATDEDVAMLEAVAAYHGHTKSGAIVGLVRREFWRLFPAGTGAIRPAHGARVKTS' A
#
# COMPACT_ATOMS: atom_id res chain seq x y z
N MET A 1 -22.86 8.85 -19.52
CA MET A 1 -21.85 8.47 -18.49
C MET A 1 -20.46 8.86 -18.96
N LYS A 2 -19.81 9.84 -18.33
CA LYS A 2 -18.39 10.14 -18.59
C LYS A 2 -17.56 9.04 -17.92
N LYS A 3 -16.84 8.22 -18.71
CA LYS A 3 -15.83 7.31 -18.16
C LYS A 3 -14.75 8.19 -17.52
N SER A 4 -14.68 8.19 -16.19
CA SER A 4 -13.51 8.69 -15.49
C SER A 4 -12.31 7.90 -16.02
N ASN A 5 -11.36 8.59 -16.66
CA ASN A 5 -10.00 8.06 -16.91
C ASN A 5 -9.25 7.93 -15.57
N GLY A 6 -9.88 7.30 -14.58
CA GLY A 6 -9.26 6.94 -13.33
C GLY A 6 -8.11 6.02 -13.66
N ARG A 7 -6.90 6.43 -13.26
CA ARG A 7 -5.69 5.63 -13.41
C ARG A 7 -5.99 4.25 -12.81
N ALA A 8 -6.16 3.24 -13.67
CA ALA A 8 -6.51 1.90 -13.22
C ALA A 8 -5.49 1.46 -12.16
N ALA A 9 -5.97 0.93 -11.04
CA ALA A 9 -5.08 0.43 -10.00
C ALA A 9 -4.18 -0.64 -10.61
N LYS A 10 -2.85 -0.43 -10.58
CA LYS A 10 -1.90 -1.40 -11.09
C LYS A 10 -1.85 -2.58 -10.13
N VAL A 11 -2.20 -3.77 -10.62
CA VAL A 11 -2.06 -5.01 -9.86
C VAL A 11 -0.59 -5.23 -9.54
N ARG A 12 -0.29 -5.48 -8.27
CA ARG A 12 1.02 -5.88 -7.79
C ARG A 12 0.86 -7.06 -6.85
N SER A 13 1.76 -8.02 -6.97
CA SER A 13 1.85 -9.17 -6.07
C SER A 13 2.75 -8.84 -4.89
N PHE A 14 2.44 -9.40 -3.73
CA PHE A 14 3.33 -9.46 -2.57
C PHE A 14 3.42 -10.91 -2.13
N SER A 15 4.56 -11.28 -1.55
CA SER A 15 4.72 -12.59 -0.93
C SER A 15 4.21 -12.53 0.50
N ALA A 16 3.54 -13.58 0.93
CA ALA A 16 3.00 -13.73 2.27
C ALA A 16 2.97 -15.21 2.64
N THR A 17 3.08 -15.51 3.92
CA THR A 17 2.82 -16.86 4.43
C THR A 17 1.32 -17.14 4.44
N ASP A 18 0.94 -18.41 4.58
CA ASP A 18 -0.48 -18.78 4.73
C ASP A 18 -1.11 -18.15 5.99
N GLU A 19 -0.32 -18.01 7.06
CA GLU A 19 -0.73 -17.34 8.29
C GLU A 19 -1.02 -15.85 8.06
N ASP A 20 -0.14 -15.15 7.34
CA ASP A 20 -0.35 -13.74 6.98
C ASP A 20 -1.64 -13.54 6.16
N VAL A 21 -1.93 -14.48 5.24
CA VAL A 21 -3.15 -14.44 4.42
C VAL A 21 -4.40 -14.66 5.27
N ALA A 22 -4.36 -15.62 6.20
CA ALA A 22 -5.47 -15.89 7.12
C ALA A 22 -5.74 -14.70 8.05
N MET A 23 -4.69 -14.09 8.60
CA MET A 23 -4.79 -12.88 9.41
C MET A 23 -5.42 -11.73 8.62
N LEU A 24 -4.96 -11.51 7.39
CA LEU A 24 -5.49 -10.45 6.52
C LEU A 24 -6.98 -10.66 6.22
N GLU A 25 -7.40 -11.90 5.98
CA GLU A 25 -8.79 -12.23 5.74
C GLU A 25 -9.68 -11.93 6.95
N ALA A 26 -9.24 -12.31 8.15
CA ALA A 26 -9.95 -12.01 9.39
C ALA A 26 -10.11 -10.50 9.62
N VAL A 27 -9.03 -9.72 9.44
CA VAL A 27 -9.06 -8.25 9.56
C VAL A 27 -9.99 -7.61 8.52
N ALA A 28 -9.90 -8.07 7.27
CA ALA A 28 -10.74 -7.56 6.19
C ALA A 28 -12.23 -7.83 6.45
N ALA A 29 -12.57 -9.04 6.88
CA ALA A 29 -13.94 -9.42 7.23
C ALA A 29 -14.48 -8.60 8.41
N TYR A 30 -13.68 -8.45 9.48
CA TYR A 30 -14.07 -7.71 10.67
C TYR A 30 -14.40 -6.23 10.38
N HIS A 31 -13.66 -5.60 9.48
CA HIS A 31 -13.85 -4.19 9.13
C HIS A 31 -14.74 -3.96 7.88
N GLY A 32 -15.29 -5.00 7.27
CA GLY A 32 -16.09 -4.87 6.04
C GLY A 32 -15.28 -4.33 4.85
N HIS A 33 -14.04 -4.78 4.71
CA HIS A 33 -13.12 -4.36 3.66
C HIS A 33 -12.74 -5.51 2.73
N THR A 34 -12.27 -5.19 1.52
CA THR A 34 -11.54 -6.17 0.71
C THR A 34 -10.14 -6.36 1.26
N LYS A 35 -9.51 -7.52 1.02
CA LYS A 35 -8.11 -7.78 1.41
C LYS A 35 -7.15 -6.69 0.92
N SER A 36 -7.25 -6.31 -0.36
CA SER A 36 -6.46 -5.22 -0.94
C SER A 36 -6.77 -3.87 -0.29
N GLY A 37 -8.04 -3.58 0.01
CA GLY A 37 -8.45 -2.37 0.71
C GLY A 37 -7.86 -2.28 2.12
N ALA A 38 -7.86 -3.39 2.85
CA ALA A 38 -7.27 -3.49 4.19
C ALA A 38 -5.76 -3.21 4.16
N ILE A 39 -5.00 -3.87 3.26
CA ILE A 39 -3.56 -3.62 3.10
C ILE A 39 -3.28 -2.15 2.75
N VAL A 40 -3.97 -1.60 1.74
CA VAL A 40 -3.74 -0.22 1.30
C VAL A 40 -4.06 0.77 2.42
N GLY A 41 -5.14 0.53 3.17
CA GLY A 41 -5.52 1.33 4.32
C GLY A 41 -4.46 1.30 5.42
N LEU A 42 -3.97 0.12 5.79
CA LEU A 42 -2.91 -0.07 6.79
C LEU A 42 -1.63 0.64 6.37
N VAL A 43 -1.14 0.38 5.15
CA VAL A 43 0.09 1.01 4.63
C VAL A 43 -0.04 2.53 4.61
N ARG A 44 -1.17 3.08 4.16
CA ARG A 44 -1.37 4.53 4.11
C ARG A 44 -1.41 5.14 5.51
N ARG A 45 -2.11 4.51 6.44
CA ARG A 45 -2.22 4.97 7.83
C ARG A 45 -0.83 4.99 8.48
N GLU A 46 -0.10 3.90 8.33
CA GLU A 46 1.23 3.75 8.93
C GLU A 46 2.25 4.70 8.32
N PHE A 47 2.20 4.88 6.99
CA PHE A 47 3.04 5.84 6.29
C PHE A 47 2.88 7.25 6.86
N TRP A 48 1.65 7.74 7.03
CA TRP A 48 1.42 9.09 7.57
C TRP A 48 1.70 9.19 9.06
N ARG A 49 1.58 8.09 9.82
CA ARG A 49 1.99 8.03 11.23
C ARG A 49 3.50 8.20 11.38
N LEU A 50 4.29 7.55 10.51
CA LEU A 50 5.76 7.60 10.54
C LEU A 50 6.33 8.86 9.86
N PHE A 51 5.68 9.33 8.79
CA PHE A 51 6.13 10.45 7.96
C PHE A 51 5.04 11.54 7.86
N PRO A 52 4.70 12.20 8.98
CA PRO A 52 3.63 13.20 8.99
C PRO A 52 3.89 14.40 8.07
N ALA A 53 5.16 14.74 7.83
CA ALA A 53 5.59 15.79 6.89
C ALA A 53 5.93 15.25 5.49
N GLY A 54 5.61 13.98 5.20
CA GLY A 54 6.02 13.28 3.98
C GLY A 54 7.47 12.81 4.00
N THR A 55 7.97 12.37 2.83
CA THR A 55 9.25 11.65 2.69
C THR A 55 10.38 12.52 2.11
N GLY A 56 10.24 13.84 2.10
CA GLY A 56 11.17 14.75 1.40
C GLY A 56 12.63 14.63 1.87
N ALA A 57 12.86 14.24 3.12
CA ALA A 57 14.19 14.06 3.70
C ALA A 57 14.73 12.62 3.63
N ILE A 58 13.93 11.65 3.18
CA ILE A 58 14.39 10.26 3.08
C ILE A 58 15.36 10.16 1.90
N ARG A 59 16.65 10.10 2.23
CA ARG A 59 17.67 9.81 1.23
C ARG A 59 17.47 8.37 0.73
N PRO A 60 17.50 8.14 -0.59
CA PRO A 60 17.51 6.79 -1.13
C PRO A 60 18.63 5.98 -0.45
N ALA A 61 18.36 4.71 -0.16
CA ALA A 61 19.38 3.81 0.37
C ALA A 61 20.60 3.79 -0.56
N HIS A 62 21.79 3.57 0.00
CA HIS A 62 23.02 3.51 -0.78
C HIS A 62 22.88 2.46 -1.90
N GLY A 63 23.05 2.88 -3.16
CA GLY A 63 22.89 2.02 -4.33
C GLY A 63 21.48 2.00 -4.97
N ALA A 64 20.49 2.70 -4.41
CA ALA A 64 19.18 2.83 -5.04
C ALA A 64 19.29 3.60 -6.37
N ARG A 65 18.89 2.97 -7.48
CA ARG A 65 18.79 3.63 -8.79
C ARG A 65 17.63 4.62 -8.79
N VAL A 66 17.93 5.88 -8.47
CA VAL A 66 16.96 6.96 -8.66
C VAL A 66 16.88 7.25 -10.16
N LYS A 67 15.72 7.01 -10.76
CA LYS A 67 15.47 7.40 -12.15
C LYS A 67 15.27 8.92 -12.15
N THR A 68 16.32 9.67 -12.42
CA THR A 68 16.21 11.10 -12.71
C THR A 68 15.51 11.21 -14.07
N SER A 69 14.30 11.76 -14.08
CA SER A 69 13.60 12.14 -15.31
C SER A 69 13.99 13.54 -15.72
#